data_AF-N1WKA9-F1
#
_entry.id   AF-N1WKA9-F1
#
_cell.length_a   1.000
_cell.length_b   1.000
_cell.length_c   1.000
_cell.angle_alpha   90.00
_cell.angle_beta   90.00
_cell.angle_gamma   90.00
#
_symmetry.space_group_name_H-M   'P 1'
#
loop_
_entity.id
_entity.type
_entity.pdbx_description
1 polymer ?
#
loop_
_entity_poly.entity_id
_entity_poly.type
_entity_poly.pdbx_seq_one_letter_code
_entity_poly.pdbx_strand_id
1 'polypeptide(L)'
;MKIRVSDIKVKNRIRKDLGDLRPLKESIQKLGLLHPILIDLDNTLISGERRLESVKSLGWEYVDVRIVDIRNKKERVQMEAEENNIRLEFTSEEQERVRELLRRYSYTTVFGRIFAWILDLLDWLKRFFQKK
;
A
#
# COMPACT_ATOMS: atom_id res chain seq x y z
N MET A 1 -5.14 -12.53 -12.71
CA MET A 1 -4.65 -13.69 -11.96
C MET A 1 -5.39 -13.71 -10.63
N LYS A 2 -5.73 -14.88 -10.08
CA LYS A 2 -6.35 -14.98 -8.74
C LYS A 2 -5.34 -15.51 -7.74
N ILE A 3 -5.29 -14.92 -6.56
CA ILE A 3 -4.52 -15.43 -5.42
C ILE A 3 -5.38 -15.47 -4.17
N ARG A 4 -4.96 -16.27 -3.18
CA ARG A 4 -5.64 -16.28 -1.90
C ARG A 4 -5.51 -14.91 -1.24
N VAL A 5 -6.61 -14.42 -0.69
CA VAL A 5 -6.64 -13.13 0.02
C VAL A 5 -5.68 -13.14 1.21
N SER A 6 -5.49 -14.30 1.85
CA SER A 6 -4.54 -14.52 2.94
C SER A 6 -3.07 -14.31 2.53
N ASP A 7 -2.74 -14.49 1.26
CA ASP A 7 -1.36 -14.47 0.78
C ASP A 7 -0.89 -13.04 0.47
N ILE A 8 -1.82 -12.08 0.45
CA ILE A 8 -1.53 -10.66 0.19
C ILE A 8 -0.95 -10.01 1.43
N LYS A 9 0.32 -9.61 1.33
CA LYS A 9 1.06 -8.96 2.42
C LYS A 9 0.80 -7.46 2.39
N VAL A 10 0.19 -6.93 3.44
CA VAL A 10 0.02 -5.48 3.62
C VAL A 10 1.20 -4.95 4.44
N LYS A 11 2.06 -4.12 3.85
CA LYS A 11 3.24 -3.54 4.50
C LYS A 11 3.22 -2.01 4.40
N ASN A 12 3.63 -1.33 5.48
CA ASN A 12 3.91 0.12 5.55
C ASN A 12 3.03 1.01 4.64
N ARG A 13 1.72 1.01 4.91
CA ARG A 13 0.75 1.83 4.17
C ARG A 13 0.84 3.31 4.57
N ILE A 14 0.63 4.19 3.59
CA ILE A 14 0.64 5.64 3.79
C ILE A 14 -0.69 6.09 4.41
N ARG A 15 -1.81 5.62 3.85
CA ARG A 15 -3.16 5.87 4.36
C ARG A 15 -3.39 5.08 5.65
N LYS A 16 -3.74 5.79 6.74
CA LYS A 16 -4.00 5.18 8.06
C LYS A 16 -5.48 4.95 8.34
N ASP A 17 -6.35 5.77 7.77
CA ASP A 17 -7.79 5.62 7.88
C ASP A 17 -8.37 5.19 6.53
N LEU A 18 -9.08 4.07 6.54
CA LEU A 18 -9.79 3.54 5.37
C LEU A 18 -11.21 4.09 5.24
N GLY A 19 -11.68 4.91 6.19
CA GLY A 19 -13.01 5.50 6.18
C GLY A 19 -14.13 4.46 6.08
N ASP A 20 -15.30 4.90 5.62
CA ASP A 20 -16.44 4.00 5.45
C ASP A 20 -16.27 3.09 4.22
N LEU A 21 -16.26 1.78 4.47
CA LEU A 21 -16.18 0.73 3.44
C LEU A 21 -17.55 0.14 3.07
N ARG A 22 -18.64 0.48 3.76
CA ARG A 22 -19.98 -0.08 3.48
C ARG A 22 -20.42 0.11 2.03
N PRO A 23 -20.34 1.31 1.43
CA PRO A 23 -20.77 1.51 0.03
C PRO A 23 -19.92 0.69 -0.96
N LEU A 24 -18.63 0.54 -0.67
CA LEU A 24 -17.72 -0.25 -1.51
C LEU A 24 -18.01 -1.75 -1.41
N LYS A 25 -18.31 -2.26 -0.21
CA LYS A 25 -18.73 -3.66 -0.01
C LYS A 25 -20.02 -3.98 -0.75
N GLU A 26 -21.03 -3.11 -0.64
CA GLU A 26 -22.31 -3.28 -1.37
C GLU A 26 -22.10 -3.27 -2.89
N SER A 27 -21.26 -2.37 -3.39
CA SER A 27 -20.90 -2.33 -4.81
C SER A 27 -20.21 -3.62 -5.27
N ILE A 28 -19.25 -4.12 -4.48
CA ILE A 28 -18.53 -5.37 -4.77
C ILE A 28 -19.47 -6.59 -4.73
N GLN A 29 -20.44 -6.64 -3.82
CA GLN A 29 -21.42 -7.73 -3.79
C GLN A 29 -22.33 -7.73 -5.02
N LYS A 30 -22.72 -6.55 -5.52
CA LYS A 30 -23.63 -6.42 -6.66
C LYS A 30 -22.94 -6.62 -8.00
N LEU A 31 -21.73 -6.06 -8.16
CA LEU A 31 -21.06 -5.94 -9.46
C LEU A 31 -19.76 -6.75 -9.54
N GLY A 32 -19.32 -7.34 -8.42
CA GLY A 32 -17.99 -7.93 -8.29
C GLY A 32 -16.89 -6.87 -8.15
N LEU A 33 -15.65 -7.34 -8.12
CA LEU A 33 -14.49 -6.47 -8.04
C LEU A 33 -14.12 -5.94 -9.44
N LEU A 34 -14.66 -4.78 -9.81
CA LEU A 34 -14.44 -4.18 -11.14
C LEU A 34 -12.97 -3.80 -11.41
N HIS A 35 -12.22 -3.50 -10.36
CA HIS A 35 -10.83 -3.06 -10.47
C HIS A 35 -9.91 -3.97 -9.67
N PRO A 36 -8.92 -4.61 -10.32
CA PRO A 36 -8.06 -5.57 -9.64
C PRO A 36 -7.20 -4.89 -8.57
N ILE A 37 -6.79 -5.68 -7.59
CA ILE A 37 -5.82 -5.26 -6.57
C ILE A 37 -4.42 -5.34 -7.19
N LEU A 38 -3.56 -4.35 -6.92
CA LEU A 38 -2.19 -4.35 -7.42
C LEU A 38 -1.23 -4.88 -6.37
N ILE A 39 -0.43 -5.86 -6.75
CA ILE A 39 0.60 -6.49 -5.89
C ILE A 39 1.94 -6.54 -6.61
N ASP A 40 3.03 -6.64 -5.86
CA ASP A 40 4.34 -6.97 -6.40
C ASP A 40 4.56 -8.49 -6.50
N LEU A 41 5.72 -8.90 -7.03
CA LEU A 41 6.11 -10.30 -7.20
C LEU A 41 6.16 -11.08 -5.86
N ASP A 42 6.28 -10.39 -4.72
CA ASP A 42 6.30 -11.00 -3.38
C ASP A 42 4.91 -11.09 -2.74
N ASN A 43 3.86 -10.84 -3.52
CA ASN A 43 2.47 -10.65 -3.09
C ASN A 43 2.28 -9.48 -2.11
N THR A 44 3.15 -8.47 -2.15
CA THR A 44 2.99 -7.27 -1.32
C THR A 44 2.02 -6.31 -1.97
N LEU A 45 1.03 -5.84 -1.22
CA LEU A 45 0.05 -4.87 -1.67
C LEU A 45 0.72 -3.55 -2.07
N ILE A 46 0.58 -3.17 -3.33
CA ILE A 46 0.96 -1.85 -3.86
C ILE A 46 -0.24 -0.91 -3.73
N SER A 47 -1.41 -1.35 -4.18
CA SER A 47 -2.60 -0.51 -4.27
C SER A 47 -3.89 -1.34 -4.17
N GLY A 48 -4.97 -0.68 -3.73
CA GLY A 48 -6.29 -1.29 -3.60
C GLY A 48 -6.62 -1.74 -2.18
N GLU A 49 -6.02 -1.13 -1.15
CA GLU A 49 -6.22 -1.51 0.25
C GLU A 49 -7.69 -1.52 0.69
N ARG A 50 -8.46 -0.48 0.37
CA ARG A 50 -9.90 -0.42 0.65
C ARG A 50 -10.68 -1.58 0.01
N ARG A 51 -10.28 -1.96 -1.21
CA ARG A 51 -10.87 -3.09 -1.96
C ARG A 51 -10.49 -4.41 -1.31
N LEU A 52 -9.21 -4.58 -0.93
CA LEU A 52 -8.71 -5.75 -0.22
C LEU A 52 -9.46 -5.96 1.10
N GLU A 53 -9.60 -4.92 1.92
CA GLU A 53 -10.31 -5.02 3.20
C GLU A 53 -11.81 -5.25 3.02
N SER A 54 -12.40 -4.71 1.95
CA SER A 54 -13.79 -4.99 1.59
C SER A 54 -13.99 -6.46 1.22
N VAL A 55 -13.16 -7.04 0.34
CA VAL A 55 -13.29 -8.46 -0.05
C VAL A 55 -12.98 -9.42 1.11
N LYS A 56 -12.02 -9.06 1.99
CA LYS A 56 -11.77 -9.79 3.25
C LYS A 56 -13.00 -9.82 4.13
N SER A 57 -13.61 -8.65 4.36
CA SER A 57 -14.82 -8.51 5.17
C SER A 57 -16.03 -9.27 4.59
N LEU A 58 -16.06 -9.44 3.27
CA LEU A 58 -17.07 -10.21 2.55
C LEU A 58 -16.79 -11.72 2.52
N GLY A 59 -15.69 -12.18 3.11
CA GLY A 59 -15.34 -13.61 3.21
C GLY A 59 -14.79 -14.22 1.91
N TRP A 60 -14.25 -13.41 0.99
CA TRP A 60 -13.68 -13.94 -0.24
C TRP A 60 -12.38 -14.71 0.04
N GLU A 61 -12.28 -15.95 -0.44
CA GLU A 61 -11.05 -16.74 -0.32
C GLU A 61 -10.00 -16.33 -1.36
N TYR A 62 -10.45 -16.00 -2.58
CA TYR A 62 -9.59 -15.59 -3.70
C TYR A 62 -10.00 -14.23 -4.25
N VAL A 63 -9.02 -13.47 -4.73
CA VAL A 63 -9.26 -12.15 -5.35
C VAL A 63 -8.45 -11.97 -6.62
N ASP A 64 -9.03 -11.26 -7.59
CA ASP A 64 -8.35 -10.87 -8.81
C ASP A 64 -7.30 -9.78 -8.55
N VAL A 65 -6.07 -10.10 -8.92
CA VAL A 65 -4.89 -9.25 -8.78
C VAL A 65 -4.20 -9.02 -10.12
N ARG A 66 -3.52 -7.88 -10.20
CA ARG A 66 -2.53 -7.54 -11.22
C ARG A 66 -1.17 -7.44 -10.56
N ILE A 67 -0.21 -8.23 -11.04
CA ILE A 67 1.17 -8.16 -10.58
C ILE A 67 1.88 -7.04 -11.34
N VAL A 68 2.67 -6.26 -10.61
CA VAL A 68 3.61 -5.29 -11.16
C VAL A 68 5.01 -5.68 -10.73
N ASP A 69 5.93 -5.77 -11.69
CA ASP A 69 7.36 -5.93 -11.42
C ASP A 69 7.92 -4.58 -10.95
N ILE A 70 8.18 -4.47 -9.63
CA ILE A 70 8.76 -3.28 -9.01
C ILE A 70 10.22 -3.56 -8.72
N ARG A 71 11.11 -2.76 -9.32
CA ARG A 71 12.56 -2.96 -9.22
C ARG A 71 13.17 -2.30 -7.98
N ASN A 72 12.52 -1.28 -7.40
CA ASN A 72 13.03 -0.60 -6.21
C ASN A 72 11.93 0.07 -5.33
N LYS A 73 12.27 0.38 -4.07
CA LYS A 73 11.35 1.00 -3.08
C LYS A 73 10.78 2.35 -3.56
N LYS A 74 11.54 3.14 -4.31
CA LYS A 74 11.12 4.46 -4.81
C LYS A 74 9.98 4.31 -5.81
N GLU A 75 10.15 3.41 -6.77
CA GLU A 75 9.15 3.07 -7.78
C GLU A 75 7.84 2.60 -7.13
N ARG A 76 7.92 1.80 -6.05
CA ARG A 76 6.73 1.42 -5.25
C ARG A 76 5.96 2.63 -4.73
N VAL A 77 6.66 3.59 -4.09
CA VAL A 77 6.03 4.80 -3.52
C VAL A 77 5.46 5.69 -4.63
N GLN A 78 6.16 5.82 -5.76
CA GLN A 78 5.67 6.59 -6.91
C GLN A 78 4.36 5.99 -7.45
N MET A 79 4.32 4.68 -7.69
CA MET A 79 3.11 4.03 -8.21
C MET A 79 1.93 4.11 -7.24
N GLU A 80 2.17 3.94 -5.94
CA GLU A 80 1.12 4.13 -4.92
C GLU A 80 0.59 5.58 -4.91
N ALA A 81 1.47 6.56 -5.13
CA ALA A 81 1.08 7.95 -5.15
C ALA A 81 0.26 8.34 -6.38
N GLU A 82 0.68 7.90 -7.56
CA GLU A 82 -0.03 8.12 -8.82
C GLU A 82 -1.44 7.49 -8.79
N GLU A 83 -1.60 6.27 -8.27
CA GLU A 83 -2.92 5.62 -8.22
C GLU A 83 -3.90 6.35 -7.29
N ASN A 84 -3.43 6.89 -6.16
CA ASN A 84 -4.28 7.63 -5.24
C ASN A 84 -4.59 9.03 -5.75
N ASN A 85 -3.62 9.78 -6.29
CA ASN A 85 -3.88 11.11 -6.86
C ASN A 85 -4.96 11.10 -7.96
N ILE A 86 -5.09 10.00 -8.71
CA ILE A 86 -6.11 9.83 -9.77
C ILE A 86 -7.50 9.42 -9.21
N ARG A 87 -7.59 8.80 -8.02
CA ARG A 87 -8.84 8.18 -7.50
C ARG A 87 -9.37 8.78 -6.19
N LEU A 88 -8.53 9.38 -5.36
CA LEU A 88 -8.88 10.13 -4.14
C LEU A 88 -7.61 10.85 -3.62
N GLU A 89 -7.58 12.18 -3.69
CA GLU A 89 -6.43 12.97 -3.27
C GLU A 89 -6.01 12.63 -1.83
N PHE A 90 -4.70 12.52 -1.62
CA PHE A 90 -4.13 12.41 -0.27
C PHE A 90 -4.37 13.70 0.51
N THR A 91 -4.51 13.58 1.84
CA THR A 91 -4.50 14.75 2.72
C THR A 91 -3.12 15.42 2.70
N SER A 92 -3.03 16.68 3.12
CA SER A 92 -1.76 17.42 3.16
C SER A 92 -0.66 16.71 3.97
N GLU A 93 -1.03 16.03 5.07
CA GLU A 93 -0.09 15.24 5.89
C GLU A 93 0.40 13.98 5.15
N GLU A 94 -0.49 13.29 4.44
CA GLU A 94 -0.16 12.12 3.64
C GLU A 94 0.74 12.49 2.45
N GLN A 95 0.49 13.62 1.80
CA GLN A 95 1.33 14.16 0.73
C GLN A 95 2.75 14.47 1.21
N GLU A 96 2.90 15.07 2.40
CA GLU A 96 4.22 15.34 2.97
C GLU A 96 4.98 14.04 3.25
N ARG A 97 4.28 13.01 3.76
CA ARG A 97 4.89 11.70 4.00
C ARG A 97 5.33 11.02 2.71
N VAL A 98 4.57 11.15 1.61
CA VAL A 98 4.99 10.70 0.28
C VAL A 98 6.28 11.40 -0.14
N ARG A 99 6.34 12.74 -0.03
CA ARG A 99 7.54 13.53 -0.38
C ARG A 99 8.76 13.09 0.42
N GLU A 100 8.61 12.90 1.72
CA GLU A 100 9.69 12.45 2.59
C GLU A 100 10.25 11.09 2.17
N LEU A 101 9.37 10.11 1.90
CA LEU A 101 9.76 8.77 1.48
C LEU A 101 10.46 8.78 0.11
N LEU A 102 9.96 9.56 -0.85
CA LEU A 102 10.60 9.71 -2.16
C LEU A 102 12.00 10.29 -2.06
N ARG A 103 12.20 11.31 -1.21
CA ARG A 103 13.52 11.89 -0.94
C ARG A 103 14.43 10.86 -0.27
N ARG A 104 13.95 10.17 0.75
CA ARG A 104 14.72 9.15 1.48
C ARG A 104 15.17 8.00 0.57
N TYR A 105 14.32 7.55 -0.35
CA TYR A 105 14.66 6.49 -1.31
C TYR A 105 15.39 6.98 -2.57
N SER A 106 15.62 8.29 -2.70
CA SER A 106 16.46 8.85 -3.77
C SER A 106 17.96 8.90 -3.43
N TYR A 107 18.37 8.61 -2.18
CA TYR A 107 19.77 8.59 -1.81
C TYR A 107 20.52 7.43 -2.51
N THR A 108 21.34 7.76 -3.49
CA THR A 108 22.12 6.79 -4.28
C THR A 108 23.47 6.45 -3.67
N THR A 109 24.07 7.38 -2.91
CA THR A 109 25.37 7.23 -2.25
C THR A 109 25.35 6.17 -1.14
N VAL A 110 26.46 5.46 -0.92
CA VAL A 110 26.61 4.43 0.13
C VAL A 110 26.22 4.98 1.51
N PHE A 111 26.76 6.14 1.90
CA PHE A 111 26.40 6.80 3.17
C PHE A 111 24.91 7.16 3.25
N GLY A 112 24.33 7.63 2.15
CA GLY A 112 22.91 7.97 2.07
C GLY A 112 22.01 6.73 2.21
N ARG A 113 22.43 5.57 1.67
CA ARG A 113 21.71 4.30 1.85
C ARG A 113 21.79 3.78 3.27
N ILE A 114 22.95 3.88 3.92
CA ILE A 114 23.12 3.52 5.33
C ILE A 114 22.24 4.41 6.21
N PHE A 115 22.23 5.72 5.95
CA PHE A 115 21.37 6.66 6.66
C PHE A 115 19.88 6.37 6.46
N ALA A 116 19.44 6.10 5.23
CA ALA A 116 18.06 5.70 4.94
C ALA A 116 17.66 4.41 5.69
N TRP A 117 18.57 3.43 5.76
CA TRP A 117 18.36 2.20 6.52
C TRP A 117 18.22 2.44 8.03
N ILE A 118 19.04 3.32 8.61
CA ILE A 118 18.93 3.73 10.02
C ILE A 118 17.57 4.38 10.29
N LEU A 119 17.11 5.28 9.42
CA LEU A 119 15.80 5.91 9.56
C LEU A 119 14.65 4.90 9.48
N ASP A 120 14.74 3.93 8.56
CA ASP A 120 13.76 2.84 8.45
C ASP A 120 13.71 2.00 9.75
N LEU A 121 14.87 1.75 10.37
CA LEU A 121 14.97 1.03 11.64
C LEU A 121 14.34 1.80 12.80
N LEU A 122 14.59 3.11 12.89
CA LEU A 122 13.99 3.98 13.92
C LEU A 122 12.47 4.08 13.75
N ASP A 123 11.97 4.22 12.52
CA ASP A 123 10.54 4.21 12.23
C ASP A 123 9.89 2.88 12.63
N TRP A 124 10.57 1.76 12.36
CA TRP A 124 10.11 0.44 12.79
C TRP A 124 10.05 0.32 14.32
N LEU A 125 11.09 0.76 15.03
CA LEU A 125 11.13 0.78 16.51
C LEU A 125 10.00 1.64 17.07
N LYS A 126 9.81 2.86 16.57
CA LYS A 126 8.74 3.75 17.03
C LYS A 126 7.36 3.11 16.89
N ARG A 127 7.11 2.41 15.78
CA ARG A 127 5.87 1.68 15.53
C ARG A 127 5.70 0.47 16.46
N PHE A 128 6.80 -0.18 16.85
CA PHE A 128 6.77 -1.30 17.79
C PHE A 128 6.33 -0.83 19.19
N PHE A 129 6.82 0.33 19.64
CA PHE A 129 6.49 0.88 20.96
C PHE A 129 5.14 1.62 21.02
N GLN A 130 4.58 2.05 19.89
CA GLN A 130 3.21 2.61 19.82
C GLN A 130 2.09 1.56 19.84
N LYS A 131 2.42 0.26 19.84
CA LYS A 131 1.46 -0.85 19.87
C LYS A 131 1.29 -1.51 21.25
N LYS A 132 1.86 -0.93 22.31
CA LYS A 132 1.56 -1.26 23.71
C LYS A 132 0.69 -0.17 24.31
#